data_AF-X1HRF9-F1
#
_entry.id   AF-X1HRF9-F1
#
_cell.length_a   1.000
_cell.length_b   1.000
_cell.length_c   1.000
_cell.angle_alpha   90.00
_cell.angle_beta   90.00
_cell.angle_gamma   90.00
#
_symmetry.space_group_name_H-M   'P 1'
#
loop_
_entity.id
_entity.type
_entity.pdbx_description
1 polymer ?
#
loop_
_entity_poly.entity_id
_entity_poly.type
_entity_poly.pdbx_seq_one_letter_code
_entity_poly.pdbx_strand_id
1 'polypeptide(L)'
;MAKKRSRPETYPTKIGGRTVRVTVPDAIDQDVLFDALRDNLSPRAIAAVISCLRINRTNNRAVDEQVHWFAEELVKLLGGPGQQTRLAEELGL
;
A
#
# COMPACT_ATOMS: atom_id res chain seq x y z
N MET A 1 10.83 30.16 -13.58
CA MET A 1 10.96 30.39 -12.14
C MET A 1 10.94 29.02 -11.44
N ALA A 2 12.04 28.62 -10.79
CA ALA A 2 12.11 27.30 -10.14
C ALA A 2 11.28 27.31 -8.84
N LYS A 3 10.29 26.41 -8.73
CA LYS A 3 9.44 26.26 -7.55
C LYS A 3 10.34 25.82 -6.38
N LYS A 4 10.51 26.69 -5.38
CA LYS A 4 11.28 26.41 -4.16
C LYS A 4 10.62 25.22 -3.46
N ARG A 5 11.22 24.03 -3.52
CA ARG A 5 10.71 22.83 -2.83
C ARG A 5 10.71 23.12 -1.32
N SER A 6 9.54 23.30 -0.71
CA SER A 6 9.45 23.43 0.75
C SER A 6 9.88 22.11 1.38
N ARG A 7 10.47 22.18 2.58
CA ARG A 7 10.78 20.97 3.34
C ARG A 7 9.47 20.21 3.61
N PRO A 8 9.44 18.88 3.46
CA PRO A 8 8.25 18.09 3.72
C PRO A 8 7.73 18.28 5.16
N GLU A 9 6.41 18.28 5.35
CA GLU A 9 5.82 18.30 6.70
C GLU A 9 6.16 17.03 7.48
N THR A 10 6.40 17.17 8.79
CA THR A 10 6.72 16.03 9.65
C THR A 10 5.81 16.02 10.88
N TYR A 11 5.35 14.83 11.27
CA TYR A 11 4.38 14.63 12.35
C TYR A 11 4.99 13.76 13.46
N PRO A 12 4.78 14.08 14.74
CA PRO A 12 5.26 13.27 15.84
C PRO A 12 4.46 11.97 15.97
N THR A 13 5.14 10.84 16.15
CA THR A 13 4.53 9.54 16.47
C THR A 13 5.40 8.77 17.47
N LYS A 14 4.85 7.72 18.08
CA LYS A 14 5.57 6.87 19.06
C LYS A 14 5.99 5.54 18.42
N ILE A 15 7.30 5.25 18.43
CA ILE A 15 7.86 3.96 18.04
C ILE A 15 8.74 3.45 19.19
N GLY A 16 8.41 2.28 19.74
CA GLY A 16 9.19 1.68 20.84
C GLY A 16 9.34 2.58 22.08
N GLY A 17 8.30 3.34 22.43
CA GLY A 17 8.31 4.28 23.56
C GLY A 17 9.03 5.62 23.31
N ARG A 18 9.66 5.80 22.14
CA ARG A 18 10.32 7.05 21.74
C ARG A 18 9.44 7.86 20.81
N THR A 19 9.45 9.18 20.97
CA THR A 19 8.77 10.08 20.04
C THR A 19 9.69 10.35 18.85
N VAL A 20 9.24 10.00 17.65
CA VAL A 20 9.94 10.22 16.38
C VAL A 20 9.11 11.13 15.49
N ARG A 21 9.77 11.92 14.63
CA ARG A 21 9.08 12.71 13.60
C ARG A 21 9.12 11.93 12.29
N VAL A 22 7.96 11.67 11.72
CA VAL A 22 7.82 10.99 10.44
C VAL A 22 7.27 11.95 9.41
N THR A 23 7.76 11.83 8.18
CA THR A 23 7.21 12.53 7.04
C THR A 23 6.06 11.70 6.50
N VAL A 24 4.86 12.28 6.45
CA VAL A 24 3.78 11.71 5.65
C VAL A 24 3.79 12.52 4.36
N PRO A 25 4.00 11.91 3.20
CA PRO A 25 3.86 12.62 1.94
C PRO A 25 2.48 13.29 1.90
N ASP A 26 2.42 14.52 1.38
CA ASP A 26 1.13 15.11 0.97
C ASP A 26 0.38 14.11 0.09
N ALA A 27 -0.96 14.21 0.04
CA ALA A 27 -1.83 13.30 -0.71
C ALA A 27 -1.17 12.87 -2.03
N ILE A 28 -0.61 11.66 -2.03
CA ILE A 28 0.05 11.12 -3.20
C ILE A 28 -1.07 10.85 -4.18
N ASP A 29 -0.90 11.34 -5.40
CA ASP A 29 -1.79 10.96 -6.49
C ASP A 29 -1.84 9.43 -6.55
N GLN A 30 -3.05 8.87 -6.45
CA GLN A 30 -3.25 7.42 -6.42
C GLN A 30 -2.64 6.77 -7.66
N ASP A 31 -2.72 7.45 -8.80
CA ASP A 31 -2.15 6.96 -10.06
C ASP A 31 -0.63 6.83 -9.96
N VAL A 32 0.04 7.81 -9.34
CA VAL A 32 1.49 7.77 -9.11
C VAL A 32 1.89 6.61 -8.20
N LEU A 33 1.09 6.31 -7.17
CA LEU A 33 1.34 5.15 -6.31
C LEU A 33 1.22 3.84 -7.10
N PHE A 34 0.14 3.66 -7.85
CA PHE A 34 -0.10 2.40 -8.57
C PHE A 34 0.86 2.21 -9.75
N ASP A 35 1.29 3.28 -10.40
CA ASP A 35 2.35 3.23 -11.40
C ASP A 35 3.67 2.82 -10.76
N ALA A 36 4.05 3.41 -9.63
CA ALA A 36 5.27 3.01 -8.91
C ALA A 36 5.22 1.53 -8.48
N LEU A 37 4.06 1.03 -8.03
CA LEU A 37 3.88 -0.39 -7.69
C LEU A 37 4.05 -1.28 -8.93
N ARG A 38 3.46 -0.89 -10.07
CA ARG A 38 3.58 -1.65 -11.33
C ARG A 38 5.02 -1.68 -11.84
N ASP A 39 5.74 -0.57 -11.72
CA ASP A 39 7.11 -0.44 -12.22
C ASP A 39 8.13 -1.21 -11.36
N ASN A 40 7.86 -1.35 -10.06
CA ASN A 40 8.83 -1.90 -9.11
C ASN A 40 8.49 -3.32 -8.60
N LEU A 41 7.23 -3.76 -8.72
CA LEU A 41 6.80 -5.06 -8.23
C LEU A 41 6.34 -5.96 -9.38
N SER A 42 6.78 -7.22 -9.33
CA SER A 42 6.24 -8.23 -10.24
C SER A 42 4.78 -8.54 -9.89
N PRO A 43 3.97 -9.05 -10.85
CA PRO A 43 2.59 -9.46 -10.57
C PRO A 43 2.49 -10.49 -9.43
N ARG A 44 3.47 -11.40 -9.31
CA ARG A 44 3.54 -12.36 -8.19
C ARG A 44 3.75 -11.67 -6.85
N ALA A 45 4.61 -10.66 -6.79
CA ALA A 45 4.82 -9.88 -5.58
C ALA A 45 3.55 -9.14 -5.15
N ILE A 46 2.83 -8.52 -6.09
CA ILE A 46 1.56 -7.85 -5.80
C ILE A 46 0.51 -8.87 -5.31
N ALA A 47 0.43 -10.05 -5.93
CA ALA A 47 -0.47 -11.13 -5.49
C ALA A 47 -0.18 -11.58 -4.05
N ALA A 48 1.10 -11.75 -3.69
CA ALA A 48 1.51 -12.10 -2.33
C ALA A 48 1.12 -11.03 -1.30
N VAL A 49 1.30 -9.75 -1.64
CA VAL A 49 0.86 -8.64 -0.79
C VAL A 49 -0.65 -8.70 -0.57
N ILE A 50 -1.45 -8.89 -1.62
CA ILE A 50 -2.92 -8.99 -1.49
C ILE A 50 -3.31 -10.14 -0.55
N SER A 51 -2.71 -11.33 -0.73
CA SER A 51 -2.99 -12.49 0.13
C SER A 51 -2.67 -12.18 1.59
N CYS A 52 -1.55 -11.49 1.87
CA CYS A 52 -1.19 -11.05 3.21
C CYS A 52 -2.18 -10.02 3.78
N LEU A 53 -2.58 -9.02 3.00
CA LEU A 53 -3.51 -7.97 3.46
C LEU A 53 -4.90 -8.54 3.79
N ARG A 54 -5.36 -9.56 3.07
CA ARG A 54 -6.69 -10.15 3.27
C ARG A 54 -6.81 -11.01 4.53
N ILE A 55 -5.73 -11.65 4.98
CA ILE A 55 -5.74 -12.52 6.16
C ILE A 55 -5.52 -11.75 7.48
N ASN A 56 -4.93 -10.56 7.42
CA ASN A 56 -4.58 -9.78 8.60
C ASN A 56 -5.68 -8.78 8.95
N ARG A 57 -6.06 -8.73 10.24
CA ARG A 57 -7.01 -7.77 10.80
C ARG A 57 -6.37 -7.01 11.94
N THR A 58 -6.82 -5.78 12.17
CA THR A 58 -6.37 -4.94 13.26
C THR A 58 -7.51 -4.72 14.27
N ASN A 59 -7.18 -4.21 15.45
CA ASN A 59 -8.21 -3.83 16.44
C ASN A 59 -8.91 -2.50 16.08
N ASN A 60 -8.68 -1.94 14.89
CA ASN A 60 -9.24 -0.68 14.44
C ASN A 60 -9.99 -0.85 13.11
N ARG A 61 -11.31 -0.73 13.18
CA ARG A 61 -12.19 -0.88 12.02
C ARG A 61 -11.86 0.07 10.87
N ALA A 62 -11.51 1.33 11.16
CA ALA A 62 -11.20 2.31 10.11
C ALA A 62 -9.92 1.91 9.34
N VAL A 63 -8.95 1.32 10.03
CA VAL A 63 -7.73 0.79 9.41
C VAL A 63 -8.07 -0.42 8.54
N ASP A 64 -8.90 -1.34 9.05
CA ASP A 64 -9.31 -2.53 8.29
C ASP A 64 -10.09 -2.18 7.02
N GLU A 65 -10.93 -1.14 7.05
CA GLU A 65 -11.65 -0.65 5.87
C GLU A 65 -10.70 -0.06 4.83
N GLN A 66 -9.68 0.70 5.26
CA GLN A 66 -8.65 1.25 4.36
C GLN A 66 -7.77 0.15 3.76
N VAL A 67 -7.36 -0.84 4.57
CA VAL A 67 -6.58 -2.00 4.09
C VAL A 67 -7.39 -2.82 3.09
N HIS A 68 -8.68 -3.02 3.35
CA HIS A 68 -9.56 -3.72 2.43
C HIS A 68 -9.70 -2.97 1.10
N TRP A 69 -9.96 -1.66 1.14
CA TRP A 69 -9.97 -0.83 -0.06
C TRP A 69 -8.66 -0.95 -0.86
N PHE A 70 -7.51 -0.84 -0.19
CA PHE A 70 -6.22 -0.92 -0.85
C PHE A 70 -5.98 -2.29 -1.50
N ALA A 71 -6.36 -3.38 -0.82
CA ALA A 71 -6.27 -4.72 -1.40
C ALA A 71 -7.12 -4.87 -2.67
N GLU A 72 -8.31 -4.27 -2.71
CA GLU A 72 -9.18 -4.29 -3.90
C GLU A 72 -8.59 -3.48 -5.06
N GLU A 73 -7.94 -2.33 -4.79
CA GLU A 73 -7.24 -1.59 -5.84
C GLU A 73 -6.05 -2.39 -6.41
N LEU A 74 -5.30 -3.11 -5.57
CA LEU A 74 -4.22 -3.99 -6.04
C LEU A 74 -4.75 -5.16 -6.88
N VAL A 75 -5.94 -5.70 -6.56
CA VAL A 75 -6.60 -6.72 -7.38
C VAL A 75 -6.95 -6.15 -8.76
N LYS A 76 -7.47 -4.93 -8.83
CA LYS A 76 -7.73 -4.25 -10.11
C LYS A 76 -6.43 -4.02 -10.88
N LEU A 77 -5.36 -3.60 -10.20
CA LEU A 77 -4.04 -3.40 -10.79
C LEU A 77 -3.48 -4.68 -11.44
N LEU A 78 -3.75 -5.84 -10.83
CA LEU A 78 -3.36 -7.16 -11.37
C LEU A 78 -4.17 -7.61 -12.59
N GLY A 79 -5.28 -6.94 -12.91
CA GLY A 79 -6.21 -7.39 -13.95
C GLY A 79 -7.39 -8.20 -13.41
N GLY A 80 -7.66 -8.13 -12.11
CA GLY A 80 -8.87 -8.66 -11.49
C GLY A 80 -8.67 -9.91 -10.63
N PRO A 81 -9.74 -10.39 -9.98
CA PRO A 81 -9.68 -11.43 -8.95
C PRO A 81 -9.19 -12.77 -9.49
N GLY A 82 -9.55 -13.14 -10.73
CA GLY A 82 -9.11 -14.41 -11.32
C GLY A 82 -7.58 -14.48 -11.50
N GLN A 83 -6.96 -13.36 -11.86
CA GLN A 83 -5.50 -13.29 -11.98
C GLN A 83 -4.83 -13.36 -10.59
N GLN A 84 -5.42 -12.72 -9.59
CA GLN A 84 -4.92 -12.79 -8.21
C GLN A 84 -4.98 -14.22 -7.67
N THR A 85 -6.11 -14.93 -7.82
CA THR A 85 -6.25 -16.32 -7.36
C THR A 85 -5.20 -17.21 -8.02
N ARG A 86 -5.08 -17.16 -9.34
CA ARG A 86 -4.10 -17.97 -10.08
C ARG A 86 -2.66 -17.72 -9.61
N LEU A 87 -2.28 -16.46 -9.43
CA LEU A 87 -0.93 -16.11 -8.97
C LEU A 87 -0.69 -16.46 -7.50
N ALA A 88 -1.71 -16.40 -6.65
CA ALA A 88 -1.61 -16.86 -5.26
C ALA A 88 -1.40 -18.38 -5.19
N GLU A 89 -2.15 -19.15 -5.98
CA GLU A 89 -1.99 -20.60 -6.10
C GLU A 89 -0.59 -20.99 -6.58
N GLU A 90 -0.04 -20.28 -7.58
CA GLU A 90 1.35 -20.46 -8.04
C GLU A 90 2.38 -20.28 -6.91
N LEU A 91 2.06 -19.47 -5.91
CA LEU A 91 2.92 -19.17 -4.75
C LEU A 91 2.63 -20.07 -3.54
N GLY A 92 1.60 -20.92 -3.61
CA GLY A 92 1.13 -21.73 -2.47
C GLY A 92 0.49 -20.91 -1.35
N LEU A 93 -0.13 -19.77 -1.69
CA LEU A 93 -0.81 -18.85 -0.76
C LEU A 93 -2.34 -18.95 -0.84
#